data_AF-A0A3L7NNU4-F1
#
_entry.id   AF-A0A3L7NNU4-F1
#
_cell.length_a   1.000
_cell.length_b   1.000
_cell.length_c   1.000
_cell.angle_alpha   90.00
_cell.angle_beta   90.00
_cell.angle_gamma   90.00
#
_symmetry.space_group_name_H-M   'P 1'
#
loop_
_entity.id
_entity.type
_entity.pdbx_description
1 polymer ?
#
loop_
_entity_poly.entity_id
_entity_poly.type
_entity_poly.pdbx_seq_one_letter_code
_entity_poly.pdbx_strand_id
1 'polypeptide(L)'
;MLDREEHIEQAHLFRVFGERMEAGIASQEALVSIGQEVLATTKLPMAIDYLVAELKLFGTISTAMSRLPHYFTPFQTFVIDRAEQEGGRFDMRTALAILEREATYRAAGATPQGLFFYRFECLSRNRLDYGQGLDAVAIDDIFDDEWKSWIRTVGRQVGLIDLGDLVCVRSPEYWRLEKRGALLAGREATGPDRVILFGEKEGRIARANRGKDPLFLFSALQRQLGYPAVPRPTPATSPTESPALLARRLQRLELRVKLLEEEARGGIDLSKFDPKNFQSPPGE
;
A
#
# COMPACT_ATOMS: atom_id res chain seq x y z
N MET A 1 -17.23 9.86 1.17
CA MET A 1 -16.24 10.04 0.08
C MET A 1 -15.67 11.46 0.12
N LEU A 2 -14.37 11.60 -0.09
CA LEU A 2 -13.70 12.91 -0.16
C LEU A 2 -13.98 13.62 -1.49
N ASP A 3 -13.86 14.95 -1.48
CA ASP A 3 -13.95 15.76 -2.68
C ASP A 3 -12.71 15.60 -3.57
N ARG A 4 -12.85 15.96 -4.86
CA ARG A 4 -11.77 15.84 -5.84
C ARG A 4 -10.49 16.57 -5.41
N GLU A 5 -10.62 17.76 -4.85
CA GLU A 5 -9.48 18.58 -4.39
C GLU A 5 -8.69 17.88 -3.28
N GLU A 6 -9.38 17.23 -2.34
CA GLU A 6 -8.75 16.45 -1.27
C GLU A 6 -7.94 15.27 -1.85
N HIS A 7 -8.43 14.62 -2.91
CA HIS A 7 -7.67 13.55 -3.58
C HIS A 7 -6.46 14.07 -4.36
N ILE A 8 -6.52 15.28 -4.92
CA ILE A 8 -5.36 15.94 -5.56
C ILE A 8 -4.29 16.20 -4.50
N GLU A 9 -4.69 16.77 -3.36
CA GLU A 9 -3.78 17.07 -2.26
C GLU A 9 -3.24 15.80 -1.58
N GLN A 10 -4.03 14.72 -1.49
CA GLN A 10 -3.52 13.40 -1.08
C GLN A 10 -2.43 12.89 -2.03
N ALA A 11 -2.62 13.00 -3.35
CA ALA A 11 -1.60 12.60 -4.31
C ALA A 11 -0.33 13.43 -4.14
N HIS A 12 -0.47 14.75 -3.94
CA HIS A 12 0.64 15.64 -3.64
C HIS A 12 1.40 15.22 -2.37
N LEU A 13 0.67 14.99 -1.26
CA LEU A 13 1.23 14.50 0.00
C LEU A 13 2.08 13.25 -0.22
N PHE A 14 1.51 12.20 -0.80
CA PHE A 14 2.21 10.92 -0.91
C PHE A 14 3.45 11.01 -1.81
N ARG A 15 3.37 11.80 -2.89
CA ARG A 15 4.52 12.05 -3.78
C ARG A 15 5.65 12.77 -3.06
N VAL A 16 5.38 13.97 -2.51
CA VAL A 16 6.41 14.78 -1.86
C VAL A 16 6.95 14.09 -0.62
N PHE A 17 6.10 13.38 0.13
CA PHE A 17 6.55 12.60 1.27
C PHE A 17 7.51 11.48 0.85
N GLY A 18 7.22 10.78 -0.25
CA GLY A 18 8.14 9.81 -0.83
C GLY A 18 9.48 10.41 -1.23
N GLU A 19 9.47 11.54 -1.93
CA GLU A 19 10.68 12.28 -2.34
C GLU A 19 11.53 12.71 -1.14
N ARG A 20 10.91 13.22 -0.08
CA ARG A 20 11.59 13.63 1.16
C ARG A 20 12.22 12.44 1.89
N MET A 21 11.52 11.31 1.90
CA MET A 21 12.03 10.07 2.51
C MET A 21 13.24 9.51 1.75
N GLU A 22 13.22 9.57 0.41
CA GLU A 22 14.37 9.20 -0.41
C GLU A 22 15.57 10.13 -0.17
N ALA A 23 15.32 11.41 0.09
CA ALA A 23 16.34 12.38 0.46
C ALA A 23 16.87 12.20 1.91
N GLY A 24 16.35 11.22 2.67
CA GLY A 24 16.79 10.93 4.04
C GLY A 24 16.29 11.93 5.09
N ILE A 25 15.30 12.76 4.75
CA ILE A 25 14.68 13.71 5.69
C ILE A 25 13.85 12.93 6.69
N ALA A 26 13.81 13.33 7.96
CA ALA A 26 13.00 12.65 8.96
C ALA A 26 11.49 12.80 8.66
N SER A 27 10.70 11.75 8.89
CA SER A 27 9.27 11.76 8.51
C SER A 27 8.48 12.92 9.12
N GLN A 28 8.80 13.28 10.37
CA GLN A 28 8.18 14.40 11.09
C GLN A 28 8.50 15.75 10.42
N GLU A 29 9.77 15.96 10.08
CA GLU A 29 10.23 17.18 9.41
C GLU A 29 9.63 17.29 8.00
N ALA A 30 9.59 16.18 7.27
CA ALA A 30 8.96 16.11 5.95
C ALA A 30 7.47 16.50 6.01
N LEU A 31 6.71 15.91 6.93
CA LEU A 31 5.28 16.21 7.09
C LEU A 31 5.03 17.68 7.49
N VAL A 32 5.82 18.24 8.41
CA VAL A 32 5.71 19.66 8.81
C VAL A 32 5.94 20.58 7.61
N SER A 33 6.98 20.31 6.81
CA SER A 33 7.26 21.10 5.60
C SER A 33 6.12 21.00 4.59
N ILE A 34 5.62 19.78 4.33
CA ILE A 34 4.52 19.56 3.39
C ILE A 34 3.26 20.30 3.86
N GLY A 35 3.00 20.35 5.17
CA GLY A 35 1.89 21.12 5.75
C GLY A 35 1.90 22.61 5.39
N GLN A 36 3.07 23.20 5.10
CA GLN A 36 3.19 24.59 4.64
C GLN A 36 3.02 24.76 3.12
N GLU A 37 3.09 23.66 2.35
CA GLU A 37 3.04 23.66 0.89
C GLU A 37 1.64 23.34 0.34
N VAL A 38 0.84 22.58 1.09
CA VAL A 38 -0.48 22.10 0.67
C VAL A 38 -1.54 23.21 0.62
N LEU A 39 -2.59 22.98 -0.16
CA LEU A 39 -3.68 23.93 -0.31
C LEU A 39 -4.44 24.14 1.00
N ALA A 40 -4.48 25.39 1.47
CA ALA A 40 -5.21 25.80 2.68
C ALA A 40 -6.75 25.66 2.57
N THR A 41 -7.28 25.46 1.36
CA THR A 41 -8.71 25.22 1.09
C THR A 41 -9.15 23.79 1.42
N THR A 42 -8.22 22.88 1.63
CA THR A 42 -8.49 21.46 1.93
C THR A 42 -8.38 21.15 3.43
N LYS A 43 -8.82 19.95 3.82
CA LYS A 43 -8.63 19.46 5.20
C LYS A 43 -7.25 18.84 5.42
N LEU A 44 -6.43 18.74 4.38
CA LEU A 44 -5.10 18.14 4.46
C LEU A 44 -4.19 18.77 5.53
N PRO A 45 -4.10 20.11 5.68
CA PRO A 45 -3.24 20.70 6.72
C PRO A 45 -3.57 20.18 8.12
N MET A 46 -4.87 20.10 8.47
CA MET A 46 -5.32 19.58 9.76
C MET A 46 -4.99 18.09 9.92
N ALA A 47 -5.12 17.30 8.85
CA ALA A 47 -4.73 15.90 8.87
C ALA A 47 -3.22 15.75 9.09
N ILE A 48 -2.39 16.57 8.44
CA ILE A 48 -0.92 16.58 8.61
C ILE A 48 -0.54 16.95 10.05
N ASP A 49 -1.14 17.99 10.62
CA ASP A 49 -0.88 18.38 12.01
C ASP A 49 -1.16 17.22 12.99
N TYR A 50 -2.27 16.52 12.76
CA TYR A 50 -2.62 15.32 13.54
C TYR A 50 -1.61 14.18 13.32
N LEU A 51 -1.21 13.89 12.07
CA LEU A 51 -0.19 12.88 11.76
C LEU A 51 1.12 13.19 12.47
N VAL A 52 1.58 14.46 12.47
CA VAL A 52 2.81 14.88 13.14
C VAL A 52 2.71 14.71 14.65
N ALA A 53 1.57 15.06 15.27
CA ALA A 53 1.36 14.91 16.70
C ALA A 53 1.39 13.44 17.14
N GLU A 54 0.67 12.57 16.44
CA GLU A 54 0.63 11.13 16.73
C GLU A 54 1.98 10.46 16.45
N LEU A 55 2.66 10.83 15.37
CA LEU A 55 3.98 10.28 15.02
C LEU A 55 5.04 10.60 16.10
N LYS A 56 4.93 11.75 16.78
CA LYS A 56 5.79 12.08 17.94
C LYS A 56 5.50 11.20 19.15
N LEU A 57 4.27 10.71 19.30
CA LEU A 57 3.83 9.93 20.46
C LEU A 57 4.06 8.42 20.28
N PHE A 58 3.75 7.89 19.08
CA PHE A 58 3.71 6.45 18.81
C PHE A 58 4.80 5.97 17.84
N GLY A 59 5.48 6.88 17.12
CA GLY A 59 6.57 6.55 16.21
C GLY A 59 6.15 5.90 14.88
N THR A 60 4.84 5.74 14.63
CA THR A 60 4.28 5.18 13.40
C THR A 60 3.20 6.09 12.82
N ILE A 61 3.10 6.12 11.50
CA ILE A 61 2.15 6.92 10.72
C ILE A 61 0.82 6.17 10.56
N SER A 62 0.85 4.85 10.41
CA SER A 62 -0.36 4.04 10.23
C SER A 62 -1.33 4.17 11.41
N THR A 63 -0.81 4.27 12.64
CA THR A 63 -1.63 4.48 13.85
C THR A 63 -2.40 5.79 13.77
N ALA A 64 -1.75 6.88 13.35
CA ALA A 64 -2.37 8.17 13.14
C ALA A 64 -3.42 8.14 12.01
N MET A 65 -3.10 7.52 10.87
CA MET A 65 -4.03 7.37 9.75
C MET A 65 -5.28 6.57 10.14
N SER A 66 -5.15 5.55 11.00
CA SER A 66 -6.28 4.75 11.48
C SER A 66 -7.31 5.56 12.27
N ARG A 67 -6.88 6.68 12.88
CA ARG A 67 -7.74 7.62 13.62
C ARG A 67 -8.43 8.64 12.73
N LEU A 68 -8.04 8.72 11.44
CA LEU A 68 -8.60 9.62 10.44
C LEU A 68 -9.31 8.87 9.30
N PRO A 69 -10.25 7.94 9.57
CA PRO A 69 -10.90 7.14 8.52
C PRO A 69 -11.78 7.97 7.57
N HIS A 70 -12.15 9.19 7.99
CA HIS A 70 -12.87 10.15 7.15
C HIS A 70 -11.97 10.86 6.13
N TYR A 71 -10.64 10.76 6.29
CA TYR A 71 -9.66 11.35 5.40
C TYR A 71 -8.85 10.26 4.67
N PHE A 72 -8.25 9.32 5.40
CA PHE A 72 -7.53 8.20 4.83
C PHE A 72 -8.40 6.95 4.79
N THR A 73 -8.48 6.32 3.63
CA THR A 73 -9.22 5.06 3.49
C THR A 73 -8.52 3.93 4.28
N PRO A 74 -9.25 2.91 4.76
CA PRO A 74 -8.64 1.79 5.47
C PRO A 74 -7.56 1.07 4.67
N PHE A 75 -7.69 1.01 3.33
CA PHE A 75 -6.66 0.45 2.47
C PHE A 75 -5.38 1.31 2.45
N GLN A 76 -5.49 2.64 2.42
CA GLN A 76 -4.32 3.53 2.53
C GLN A 76 -3.59 3.31 3.85
N THR A 77 -4.34 3.21 4.95
CA THR A 77 -3.78 2.90 6.28
C THR A 77 -3.12 1.53 6.32
N PHE A 78 -3.76 0.51 5.75
CA PHE A 78 -3.20 -0.85 5.65
C PHE A 78 -1.88 -0.87 4.87
N VAL A 79 -1.78 -0.13 3.77
CA VAL A 79 -0.56 -0.05 2.97
C VAL A 79 0.58 0.60 3.77
N ILE A 80 0.34 1.68 4.52
CA ILE A 80 1.36 2.26 5.39
C ILE A 80 1.74 1.30 6.52
N ASP A 81 0.77 0.68 7.19
CA ASP A 81 1.02 -0.32 8.25
C ASP A 81 1.96 -1.44 7.77
N ARG A 82 1.71 -1.97 6.56
CA ARG A 82 2.57 -3.03 6.00
C ARG A 82 3.98 -2.55 5.66
N ALA A 83 4.15 -1.29 5.29
CA ALA A 83 5.46 -0.72 4.99
C ALA A 83 6.26 -0.33 6.23
N GLU A 84 5.59 -0.13 7.36
CA GLU A 84 6.23 0.16 8.65
C GLU A 84 6.71 -1.12 9.37
N GLN A 85 6.21 -2.29 8.98
CA GLN A 85 6.65 -3.57 9.53
C GLN A 85 8.08 -3.90 9.09
N GLU A 86 8.97 -4.10 10.07
CA GLU A 86 10.36 -4.48 9.82
C GLU A 86 10.49 -5.85 9.14
N GLY A 87 11.45 -5.98 8.21
CA GLY A 87 11.82 -7.26 7.59
C GLY A 87 11.04 -7.66 6.34
N GLY A 88 10.09 -6.83 5.88
CA GLY A 88 9.36 -7.04 4.63
C GLY A 88 10.16 -6.67 3.37
N ARG A 89 9.78 -7.26 2.22
CA ARG A 89 10.20 -6.77 0.88
C ARG A 89 9.44 -5.52 0.43
N PHE A 90 8.41 -5.14 1.20
CA PHE A 90 7.55 -4.01 0.92
C PHE A 90 8.01 -2.82 1.75
N ASP A 91 8.48 -1.77 1.07
CA ASP A 91 9.10 -0.60 1.69
C ASP A 91 8.17 0.64 1.64
N MET A 92 8.50 1.62 2.47
CA MET A 92 7.77 2.89 2.55
C MET A 92 7.68 3.60 1.20
N ARG A 93 8.74 3.53 0.38
CA ARG A 93 8.76 4.12 -0.95
C ARG A 93 7.71 3.50 -1.88
N THR A 94 7.64 2.17 -1.94
CA THR A 94 6.64 1.47 -2.76
C THR A 94 5.24 1.75 -2.26
N ALA A 95 5.04 1.81 -0.94
CA ALA A 95 3.76 2.17 -0.34
C ALA A 95 3.30 3.57 -0.75
N LEU A 96 4.16 4.59 -0.59
CA LEU A 96 3.82 5.97 -0.96
C LEU A 96 3.53 6.11 -2.45
N ALA A 97 4.29 5.44 -3.33
CA ALA A 97 4.01 5.41 -4.75
C ALA A 97 2.68 4.70 -5.10
N ILE A 98 2.27 3.69 -4.33
CA ILE A 98 0.96 3.05 -4.49
C ILE A 98 -0.15 4.04 -4.11
N LEU A 99 0.02 4.75 -2.99
CA LEU A 99 -0.99 5.68 -2.48
C LEU A 99 -1.13 6.93 -3.36
N GLU A 100 -0.02 7.46 -3.87
CA GLU A 100 0.00 8.54 -4.85
C GLU A 100 -0.83 8.18 -6.08
N ARG A 101 -0.55 7.02 -6.69
CA ARG A 101 -1.27 6.57 -7.89
C ARG A 101 -2.73 6.29 -7.62
N GLU A 102 -3.07 5.78 -6.44
CA GLU A 102 -4.47 5.61 -6.03
C GLU A 102 -5.20 6.94 -5.93
N ALA A 103 -4.63 7.90 -5.20
CA ALA A 103 -5.22 9.22 -5.01
C ALA A 103 -5.37 9.97 -6.34
N THR A 104 -4.37 9.86 -7.21
CA THR A 104 -4.42 10.39 -8.59
C THR A 104 -5.57 9.77 -9.39
N TYR A 105 -5.74 8.44 -9.32
CA TYR A 105 -6.83 7.76 -10.03
C TYR A 105 -8.20 8.15 -9.48
N ARG A 106 -8.33 8.31 -8.17
CA ARG A 106 -9.56 8.81 -7.54
C ARG A 106 -9.90 10.23 -7.99
N ALA A 107 -8.92 11.14 -8.01
CA ALA A 107 -9.09 12.50 -8.50
C ALA A 107 -9.49 12.57 -9.99
N ALA A 108 -9.17 11.53 -10.77
CA ALA A 108 -9.53 11.38 -12.17
C ALA A 108 -10.91 10.70 -12.41
N GLY A 109 -11.67 10.39 -11.36
CA GLY A 109 -12.97 9.73 -11.48
C GLY A 109 -12.88 8.20 -11.54
N ALA A 110 -12.17 7.60 -10.59
CA ALA A 110 -12.03 6.15 -10.45
C ALA A 110 -13.39 5.42 -10.48
N THR A 111 -13.40 4.23 -11.09
CA THR A 111 -14.55 3.31 -11.04
C THR A 111 -14.35 2.24 -9.96
N PRO A 112 -15.43 1.65 -9.41
CA PRO A 112 -15.32 0.52 -8.48
C PRO A 112 -14.48 -0.63 -9.05
N GLN A 113 -14.71 -0.98 -10.32
CA GLN A 113 -13.99 -2.05 -11.01
C GLN A 113 -12.49 -1.73 -11.10
N GLY A 114 -12.15 -0.54 -11.59
CA GLY A 114 -10.75 -0.13 -11.77
C GLY A 114 -10.00 -0.05 -10.45
N LEU A 115 -10.64 0.53 -9.42
CA LEU A 115 -10.02 0.65 -8.10
C LEU A 115 -9.85 -0.71 -7.42
N PHE A 116 -10.85 -1.60 -7.52
CA PHE A 116 -10.74 -2.97 -7.01
C PHE A 116 -9.52 -3.69 -7.63
N PHE A 117 -9.40 -3.69 -8.97
CA PHE A 117 -8.29 -4.37 -9.62
C PHE A 117 -6.95 -3.72 -9.31
N TYR A 118 -6.87 -2.39 -9.26
CA TYR A 118 -5.65 -1.70 -8.85
C TYR A 118 -5.18 -2.14 -7.46
N ARG A 119 -6.08 -2.08 -6.47
CA ARG A 119 -5.75 -2.45 -5.09
C ARG A 119 -5.45 -3.95 -4.95
N PHE A 120 -6.20 -4.81 -5.62
CA PHE A 120 -5.93 -6.25 -5.65
C PHE A 120 -4.54 -6.53 -6.25
N GLU A 121 -4.21 -5.89 -7.37
CA GLU A 121 -2.91 -6.05 -8.03
C GLU A 121 -1.77 -5.53 -7.12
N CYS A 122 -2.00 -4.46 -6.35
CA CYS A 122 -1.07 -3.99 -5.33
C CYS A 122 -0.79 -5.06 -4.26
N LEU A 123 -1.84 -5.71 -3.74
CA LEU A 123 -1.69 -6.81 -2.77
C LEU A 123 -0.88 -7.96 -3.39
N SER A 124 -1.24 -8.35 -4.62
CA SER A 124 -0.63 -9.49 -5.31
C SER A 124 0.86 -9.27 -5.62
N ARG A 125 1.21 -8.14 -6.23
CA ARG A 125 2.59 -7.85 -6.63
C ARG A 125 3.54 -7.66 -5.45
N ASN A 126 3.02 -7.14 -4.34
CA ASN A 126 3.82 -6.88 -3.15
C ASN A 126 3.73 -7.99 -2.11
N ARG A 127 3.02 -9.09 -2.41
CA ARG A 127 2.82 -10.26 -1.53
C ARG A 127 2.25 -9.87 -0.17
N LEU A 128 1.30 -8.94 -0.18
CA LEU A 128 0.59 -8.52 1.02
C LEU A 128 -0.52 -9.51 1.36
N ASP A 129 -0.92 -9.55 2.63
CA ASP A 129 -1.98 -10.43 3.10
C ASP A 129 -3.32 -10.11 2.42
N TYR A 130 -3.89 -11.09 1.71
CA TYR A 130 -5.15 -10.89 0.98
C TYR A 130 -6.36 -10.74 1.90
N GLY A 131 -6.37 -11.42 3.05
CA GLY A 131 -7.51 -11.35 3.97
C GLY A 131 -7.67 -9.95 4.54
N GLN A 132 -6.64 -9.49 5.24
CA GLN A 132 -6.60 -8.15 5.83
C GLN A 132 -6.65 -7.06 4.74
N GLY A 133 -5.93 -7.27 3.63
CA GLY A 133 -5.91 -6.33 2.52
C GLY A 133 -7.29 -6.15 1.89
N LEU A 134 -7.99 -7.25 1.56
CA LEU A 134 -9.31 -7.16 0.92
C LEU A 134 -10.42 -6.74 1.89
N ASP A 135 -10.29 -7.06 3.18
CA ASP A 135 -11.18 -6.48 4.20
C ASP A 135 -11.03 -4.95 4.27
N ALA A 136 -9.79 -4.44 4.21
CA ALA A 136 -9.53 -3.00 4.13
C ALA A 136 -10.06 -2.37 2.84
N VAL A 137 -9.96 -3.06 1.70
CA VAL A 137 -10.55 -2.63 0.41
C VAL A 137 -12.08 -2.53 0.53
N ALA A 138 -12.73 -3.53 1.13
CA ALA A 138 -14.18 -3.62 1.21
C ALA A 138 -14.84 -2.56 2.09
N ILE A 139 -14.11 -1.83 2.93
CA ILE A 139 -14.71 -0.80 3.79
C ILE A 139 -14.97 0.50 3.02
N ASP A 140 -14.29 0.72 1.89
CA ASP A 140 -14.33 1.97 1.12
C ASP A 140 -15.74 2.38 0.65
N ASP A 141 -16.01 3.68 0.68
CA ASP A 141 -17.30 4.26 0.30
C ASP A 141 -17.64 4.11 -1.18
N ILE A 142 -16.63 3.94 -2.04
CA ILE A 142 -16.84 3.74 -3.49
C ILE A 142 -17.51 2.39 -3.81
N PHE A 143 -17.46 1.43 -2.87
CA PHE A 143 -18.09 0.13 -3.01
C PHE A 143 -19.46 0.14 -2.33
N ASP A 144 -20.50 -0.24 -3.07
CA ASP A 144 -21.82 -0.51 -2.49
C ASP A 144 -21.85 -1.86 -1.73
N ASP A 145 -22.94 -2.15 -1.04
CA ASP A 145 -23.04 -3.36 -0.19
C ASP A 145 -22.81 -4.67 -0.95
N GLU A 146 -23.20 -4.74 -2.22
CA GLU A 146 -22.99 -5.90 -3.08
C GLU A 146 -21.52 -6.07 -3.43
N TRP A 147 -20.82 -4.97 -3.76
CA TRP A 147 -19.36 -4.96 -3.90
C TRP A 147 -18.66 -5.36 -2.61
N LYS A 148 -19.04 -4.79 -1.46
CA LYS A 148 -18.41 -5.11 -0.16
C LYS A 148 -18.57 -6.58 0.18
N SER A 149 -19.76 -7.15 -0.04
CA SER A 149 -20.03 -8.58 0.15
C SER A 149 -19.19 -9.47 -0.78
N TRP A 150 -19.10 -9.07 -2.05
CA TRP A 150 -18.31 -9.81 -3.04
C TRP A 150 -16.81 -9.75 -2.75
N ILE A 151 -16.24 -8.59 -2.40
CA ILE A 151 -14.81 -8.43 -2.07
C ILE A 151 -14.43 -9.32 -0.88
N ARG A 152 -15.25 -9.36 0.18
CA ARG A 152 -15.02 -10.28 1.32
C ARG A 152 -15.08 -11.76 0.91
N THR A 153 -15.93 -12.09 -0.06
CA THR A 153 -16.00 -13.45 -0.62
C THR A 153 -14.74 -13.78 -1.41
N VAL A 154 -14.25 -12.84 -2.24
CA VAL A 154 -12.96 -12.97 -2.93
C VAL A 154 -11.83 -13.17 -1.93
N GLY A 155 -11.76 -12.40 -0.84
CA GLY A 155 -10.72 -12.55 0.18
C GLY A 155 -10.61 -13.94 0.79
N ARG A 156 -11.73 -14.67 0.92
CA ARG A 156 -11.75 -16.07 1.40
C ARG A 156 -11.46 -17.10 0.33
N GLN A 157 -11.61 -16.75 -0.95
CA GLN A 157 -11.52 -17.66 -2.09
C GLN A 157 -10.22 -17.52 -2.89
N VAL A 158 -9.52 -16.40 -2.75
CA VAL A 158 -8.22 -16.17 -3.41
C VAL A 158 -7.23 -17.26 -3.01
N GLY A 159 -6.59 -17.85 -4.03
CA GLY A 159 -5.69 -18.99 -3.87
C GLY A 159 -6.38 -20.35 -4.00
N LEU A 160 -7.69 -20.42 -3.80
CA LEU A 160 -8.52 -21.62 -4.03
C LEU A 160 -9.23 -21.58 -5.38
N ILE A 161 -9.70 -20.40 -5.78
CA ILE A 161 -10.41 -20.15 -7.03
C ILE A 161 -9.64 -19.10 -7.84
N ASP A 162 -9.56 -19.30 -9.15
CA ASP A 162 -8.98 -18.34 -10.10
C ASP A 162 -9.77 -17.02 -10.08
N LEU A 163 -9.09 -15.88 -9.96
CA LEU A 163 -9.73 -14.56 -9.92
C LEU A 163 -10.57 -14.29 -11.18
N GLY A 164 -10.11 -14.75 -12.34
CA GLY A 164 -10.84 -14.65 -13.60
C GLY A 164 -12.18 -15.39 -13.56
N ASP A 165 -12.26 -16.52 -12.84
CA ASP A 165 -13.52 -17.22 -12.62
C ASP A 165 -14.47 -16.41 -11.74
N LEU A 166 -13.97 -15.85 -10.63
CA LEU A 166 -14.74 -15.02 -9.71
C LEU A 166 -15.31 -13.76 -10.38
N VAL A 167 -14.56 -13.17 -11.30
CA VAL A 167 -14.98 -12.01 -12.10
C VAL A 167 -15.97 -12.42 -13.18
N CYS A 168 -15.68 -13.49 -13.92
CA CYS A 168 -16.51 -13.96 -15.03
C CYS A 168 -17.94 -14.26 -14.57
N VAL A 169 -18.11 -14.96 -13.45
CA VAL A 169 -19.46 -15.30 -12.92
C VAL A 169 -20.28 -14.07 -12.49
N ARG A 170 -19.63 -12.93 -12.23
CA ARG A 170 -20.25 -11.65 -11.89
C ARG A 170 -20.37 -10.71 -13.10
N SER A 171 -20.35 -11.25 -14.31
CA SER A 171 -20.43 -10.51 -15.57
C SER A 171 -21.51 -11.10 -16.51
N PRO A 172 -22.04 -10.31 -17.48
CA PRO A 172 -22.97 -10.81 -18.49
C PRO A 172 -22.40 -11.94 -19.36
N GLU A 173 -21.08 -12.03 -19.49
CA GLU A 173 -20.43 -13.06 -20.33
C GLU A 173 -20.70 -14.48 -19.83
N TYR A 174 -20.80 -14.69 -18.51
CA TYR A 174 -21.13 -15.99 -17.95
C TYR A 174 -22.52 -16.46 -18.40
N TRP A 175 -23.52 -15.57 -18.28
CA TRP A 175 -24.90 -15.87 -18.66
C TRP A 175 -25.07 -16.02 -20.16
N ARG A 176 -24.33 -15.26 -20.98
CA ARG A 176 -24.35 -15.45 -22.44
C ARG A 176 -24.02 -16.90 -22.83
N LEU A 177 -23.11 -17.55 -22.10
CA LEU A 177 -22.70 -18.92 -22.35
C LEU A 177 -23.66 -19.93 -21.76
N GLU A 178 -24.16 -19.69 -20.55
CA GLU A 178 -25.16 -20.52 -19.90
C GLU A 178 -26.43 -20.59 -20.75
N LYS A 179 -26.91 -19.44 -21.25
CA LYS A 179 -28.02 -19.37 -22.22
C LYS A 179 -27.74 -20.16 -23.50
N ARG A 180 -26.54 -20.03 -24.07
CA ARG A 180 -26.16 -20.77 -25.28
C ARG A 180 -26.13 -22.27 -25.02
N GLY A 181 -25.61 -22.70 -23.88
CA GLY A 181 -25.58 -24.11 -23.47
C GLY A 181 -26.97 -24.67 -23.19
N ALA A 182 -27.84 -23.91 -22.54
CA ALA A 182 -29.24 -24.27 -22.28
C ALA A 182 -30.00 -24.46 -23.61
N LEU A 183 -29.86 -23.53 -24.54
CA LEU A 183 -30.49 -23.60 -25.87
C LEU A 183 -30.03 -24.82 -26.66
N LEU A 184 -28.72 -25.13 -26.65
CA LEU A 184 -28.18 -26.34 -27.29
C LEU A 184 -28.67 -27.63 -26.63
N ALA A 185 -28.98 -27.59 -25.34
CA ALA A 185 -29.50 -28.72 -24.56
C ALA A 185 -31.04 -28.78 -24.53
N GLY A 186 -31.74 -27.90 -25.25
CA GLY A 186 -33.21 -27.83 -25.24
C GLY A 186 -33.83 -27.43 -23.89
N ARG A 187 -33.06 -26.76 -23.02
CA ARG A 187 -33.50 -26.26 -21.71
C ARG A 187 -33.78 -24.76 -21.77
N GLU A 188 -34.66 -24.29 -20.89
CA GLU A 188 -34.92 -22.85 -20.74
C GLU A 188 -33.73 -22.15 -20.08
N ALA A 189 -33.38 -20.99 -20.61
CA ALA A 189 -32.28 -20.17 -20.15
C ALA A 189 -32.63 -19.47 -18.83
N THR A 190 -31.77 -19.57 -17.82
CA THR A 190 -31.99 -18.85 -16.56
C THR A 190 -31.48 -17.40 -16.62
N GLY A 191 -32.12 -16.51 -15.88
CA GLY A 191 -31.65 -15.13 -15.69
C GLY A 191 -30.49 -15.08 -14.68
N PRO A 192 -29.86 -13.91 -14.48
CA PRO A 192 -28.82 -13.76 -13.48
C PRO A 192 -29.32 -14.15 -12.08
N ASP A 193 -28.69 -15.15 -11.46
CA ASP A 193 -28.98 -15.57 -10.08
C ASP A 193 -28.24 -14.72 -9.04
N ARG A 194 -27.44 -13.75 -9.50
CA ARG A 194 -26.54 -12.93 -8.67
C ARG A 194 -26.33 -11.55 -9.27
N VAL A 195 -26.00 -10.59 -8.42
CA VAL A 195 -25.69 -9.22 -8.85
C VAL A 195 -24.49 -9.20 -9.79
N ILE A 196 -24.65 -8.46 -10.89
CA ILE A 196 -23.63 -8.23 -11.91
C ILE A 196 -22.79 -7.02 -11.50
N LEU A 197 -21.50 -7.23 -11.26
CA LEU A 197 -20.56 -6.20 -10.81
C LEU A 197 -19.62 -5.75 -11.92
N PHE A 198 -19.45 -6.59 -12.95
CA PHE A 198 -18.51 -6.37 -14.04
C PHE A 198 -19.22 -6.24 -15.37
N GLY A 199 -18.68 -5.41 -16.25
CA GLY A 199 -19.15 -5.24 -17.61
C GLY A 199 -18.87 -6.48 -18.49
N GLU A 200 -19.47 -6.49 -19.67
CA GLU A 200 -19.29 -7.60 -20.62
C GLU A 200 -17.81 -7.75 -21.05
N LYS A 201 -17.11 -6.63 -21.28
CA LYS A 201 -15.70 -6.64 -21.70
C LYS A 201 -14.80 -7.24 -20.62
N GLU A 202 -14.98 -6.85 -19.37
CA GLU A 202 -14.26 -7.41 -18.22
C GLU A 202 -14.51 -8.92 -18.09
N GLY A 203 -15.76 -9.35 -18.23
CA GLY A 203 -16.13 -10.77 -18.23
C GLY A 203 -15.44 -11.58 -19.33
N ARG A 204 -15.43 -11.07 -20.57
CA ARG A 204 -14.72 -11.71 -21.69
C ARG A 204 -13.21 -11.78 -21.44
N ILE A 205 -12.60 -10.71 -20.92
CA ILE A 205 -11.17 -10.67 -20.56
C ILE A 205 -10.87 -11.69 -19.47
N ALA A 206 -11.69 -11.75 -18.42
CA ALA A 206 -11.54 -12.66 -17.29
C ALA A 206 -11.56 -14.12 -17.77
N ARG A 207 -12.56 -14.48 -18.58
CA ARG A 207 -12.66 -15.80 -19.18
C ARG A 207 -11.47 -16.14 -20.08
N ALA A 208 -11.02 -15.21 -20.92
CA ALA A 208 -9.91 -15.44 -21.85
C ALA A 208 -8.56 -15.67 -21.13
N ASN A 209 -8.44 -15.26 -19.87
CA ASN A 209 -7.24 -15.40 -19.06
C ASN A 209 -7.33 -16.49 -17.99
N ARG A 210 -8.42 -17.25 -17.94
CA ARG A 210 -8.59 -18.37 -17.00
C ARG A 210 -7.45 -19.40 -17.12
N GLY A 211 -6.83 -19.75 -15.99
CA GLY A 211 -5.74 -20.73 -15.94
C GLY A 211 -4.43 -20.30 -16.61
N LYS A 212 -4.33 -19.02 -17.02
CA LYS A 212 -3.08 -18.42 -17.50
C LYS A 212 -2.38 -17.70 -16.34
N ASP A 213 -1.18 -17.17 -16.62
CA ASP A 213 -0.51 -16.28 -15.67
C ASP A 213 -1.43 -15.09 -15.32
N PRO A 214 -1.73 -14.85 -14.02
CA PRO A 214 -2.56 -13.74 -13.57
C PRO A 214 -2.10 -12.37 -14.06
N LEU A 215 -0.80 -12.19 -14.36
CA LEU A 215 -0.28 -10.95 -14.93
C LEU A 215 -0.92 -10.60 -16.27
N PHE A 216 -1.33 -11.59 -17.08
CA PHE A 216 -2.03 -11.33 -18.33
C PHE A 216 -3.42 -10.75 -18.08
N LEU A 217 -4.15 -11.28 -17.07
CA LEU A 217 -5.44 -10.75 -16.65
C LEU A 217 -5.31 -9.30 -16.22
N PHE A 218 -4.40 -8.99 -15.29
CA PHE A 218 -4.17 -7.63 -14.82
C PHE A 218 -3.79 -6.69 -15.96
N SER A 219 -2.83 -7.07 -16.81
CA SER A 219 -2.42 -6.20 -17.92
C SER A 219 -3.58 -5.88 -18.89
N ALA A 220 -4.47 -6.85 -19.15
CA ALA A 220 -5.60 -6.67 -20.03
C ALA A 220 -6.68 -5.78 -19.39
N LEU A 221 -6.99 -6.01 -18.12
CA LEU A 221 -7.94 -5.18 -17.38
C LEU A 221 -7.42 -3.77 -17.17
N GLN A 222 -6.12 -3.59 -16.91
CA GLN A 222 -5.49 -2.28 -16.81
C GLN A 222 -5.72 -1.45 -18.07
N ARG A 223 -5.47 -2.03 -19.26
CA ARG A 223 -5.72 -1.35 -20.54
C ARG A 223 -7.22 -1.07 -20.77
N GLN A 224 -8.10 -1.96 -20.32
CA GLN A 224 -9.54 -1.85 -20.53
C GLN A 224 -10.23 -0.86 -19.57
N LEU A 225 -9.77 -0.80 -18.32
CA LEU A 225 -10.36 -0.02 -17.22
C LEU A 225 -9.61 1.29 -16.96
N GLY A 226 -8.39 1.43 -17.47
CA GLY A 226 -7.58 2.65 -17.33
C GLY A 226 -7.08 2.90 -15.90
N TYR A 227 -7.06 1.88 -15.03
CA TYR A 227 -6.48 2.02 -13.69
C TYR A 227 -4.94 2.12 -13.76
N PRO A 228 -4.29 2.81 -12.81
CA PRO A 228 -2.87 3.11 -12.89
C PRO A 228 -2.00 1.85 -12.77
N ALA A 229 -0.79 1.88 -13.35
CA ALA A 229 0.15 0.80 -13.17
C ALA A 229 0.53 0.67 -11.69
N VAL A 230 0.66 -0.55 -11.18
CA VAL A 230 1.19 -0.76 -9.82
C VAL A 230 2.71 -0.52 -9.83
N PRO A 231 3.27 0.28 -8.89
CA PRO A 231 4.71 0.46 -8.76
C PRO A 231 5.41 -0.89 -8.57
N ARG A 232 6.56 -1.06 -9.21
CA ARG A 232 7.40 -2.25 -9.00
C ARG A 232 8.43 -1.92 -7.94
N PRO A 233 8.64 -2.78 -6.93
CA PRO A 233 9.77 -2.62 -6.02
C PRO A 233 11.04 -2.56 -6.88
N THR A 234 11.79 -1.47 -6.80
CA THR A 234 13.14 -1.48 -7.39
C THR A 234 13.93 -2.50 -6.58
N PRO A 235 14.60 -3.48 -7.21
CA PRO A 235 15.54 -4.31 -6.50
C PRO A 235 16.45 -3.38 -5.71
N ALA A 236 16.53 -3.55 -4.39
CA ALA A 236 17.58 -2.89 -3.64
C ALA A 236 18.88 -3.28 -4.34
N THR A 237 19.56 -2.31 -4.95
CA THR A 237 20.95 -2.51 -5.34
C THR A 237 21.59 -3.07 -4.08
N SER A 238 22.09 -4.31 -4.15
CA SER A 238 22.83 -4.89 -3.02
C SER A 238 23.74 -3.78 -2.54
N PRO A 239 23.70 -3.38 -1.25
CA PRO A 239 24.58 -2.31 -0.81
C PRO A 239 25.97 -2.82 -1.13
N THR A 240 26.60 -2.26 -2.18
CA THR A 240 28.05 -2.18 -2.23
C THR A 240 28.35 -1.51 -0.91
N GLU A 241 28.80 -2.31 0.05
CA GLU A 241 28.93 -1.90 1.44
C GLU A 241 29.66 -0.57 1.41
N SER A 242 28.94 0.52 1.72
CA SER A 242 29.56 1.83 1.53
C SER A 242 30.77 1.86 2.47
N PRO A 243 31.91 2.42 2.05
CA PRO A 243 33.08 2.52 2.92
C PRO A 243 32.73 3.14 4.29
N ALA A 244 31.74 4.03 4.34
CA ALA A 244 31.20 4.61 5.56
C ALA A 244 30.48 3.59 6.47
N LEU A 245 29.65 2.69 5.92
CA LEU A 245 28.97 1.64 6.68
C LEU A 245 29.97 0.61 7.23
N LEU A 246 30.98 0.25 6.43
CA LEU A 246 32.07 -0.61 6.87
C LEU A 246 32.89 0.03 7.99
N ALA A 247 33.28 1.31 7.83
CA ALA A 247 34.01 2.05 8.85
C ALA A 247 33.24 2.11 10.18
N ARG A 248 31.93 2.36 10.15
CA ARG A 248 31.09 2.41 11.35
C ARG A 248 30.97 1.04 12.05
N ARG A 249 30.93 -0.06 11.28
CA ARG A 249 30.95 -1.42 11.85
C ARG A 249 32.31 -1.75 12.46
N LEU A 250 33.39 -1.35 11.79
CA LEU A 250 34.76 -1.54 12.27
C LEU A 250 35.01 -0.80 13.59
N GLN A 251 34.55 0.46 13.71
CA GLN A 251 34.60 1.23 14.94
C GLN A 251 33.83 0.57 16.10
N ARG A 252 32.64 -0.01 15.81
CA ARG A 252 31.87 -0.74 16.83
C ARG A 252 32.56 -2.03 17.27
N LEU A 253 33.20 -2.74 16.34
CA LEU A 253 33.99 -3.94 16.66
C LEU A 253 35.22 -3.59 17.49
N GLU A 254 35.92 -2.51 17.14
CA GLU A 254 37.08 -2.02 17.90
C GLU A 254 36.69 -1.66 19.34
N LEU A 255 35.55 -0.97 19.54
CA LEU A 255 35.03 -0.65 20.87
C LEU A 255 34.73 -1.91 21.69
N ARG A 256 34.11 -2.93 21.07
CA ARG A 256 33.80 -4.21 21.73
C ARG A 256 35.06 -4.98 22.10
N VAL A 257 36.07 -4.98 21.23
CA VAL A 257 37.37 -5.62 21.51
C VAL A 257 38.07 -4.93 22.68
N LYS A 258 38.10 -3.59 22.71
CA LYS A 258 38.66 -2.84 23.86
C LYS A 258 37.96 -3.18 25.16
N LEU A 259 36.63 -3.28 25.16
CA LEU A 259 35.86 -3.65 26.35
C LEU A 259 36.16 -5.08 26.82
N LEU A 260 36.31 -6.03 25.89
CA LEU A 260 36.70 -7.41 26.21
C LEU A 260 38.14 -7.50 26.76
N GLU A 261 39.06 -6.68 26.23
CA GLU A 261 40.43 -6.58 26.74
C GLU A 261 40.49 -5.96 28.14
N GLU A 262 39.64 -4.95 28.41
CA GLU A 262 39.51 -4.32 29.73
C GLU A 262 38.89 -5.30 30.76
N GLU A 263 37.89 -6.09 30.35
CA GLU A 263 37.30 -7.15 31.18
C GLU A 263 38.34 -8.22 31.53
N ALA A 264 39.15 -8.67 30.56
CA ALA A 264 40.22 -9.65 30.78
C ALA A 264 41.34 -9.13 31.71
N ARG A 265 41.51 -7.80 31.82
CA ARG A 265 42.52 -7.15 32.68
C ARG A 265 42.04 -6.82 34.10
N GLY A 266 40.84 -7.24 34.48
CA GLY A 266 40.39 -7.19 35.88
C GLY A 266 39.27 -6.19 36.20
N GLY A 267 38.50 -5.75 35.20
CA GLY A 267 37.22 -5.07 35.41
C GLY A 267 37.02 -3.85 34.51
N ILE A 268 35.76 -3.64 34.10
CA ILE A 268 35.34 -2.52 33.23
C ILE A 268 35.14 -1.26 34.08
N ASP A 269 35.85 -0.18 33.75
CA ASP A 269 35.63 1.13 34.36
C ASP A 269 34.41 1.83 33.73
N LEU A 270 33.25 1.62 34.34
CA LEU A 270 31.96 2.16 33.90
C LEU A 270 31.85 3.69 34.01
N SER A 271 32.78 4.36 34.70
CA SER A 271 32.78 5.83 34.84
C SER A 271 33.03 6.57 33.52
N LYS A 272 33.67 5.90 32.55
CA LYS A 272 33.92 6.44 31.19
C LYS A 272 32.68 6.47 30.29
N PHE A 273 31.62 5.76 30.68
CA PHE A 273 30.35 5.71 29.95
C PHE A 273 29.24 6.52 30.64
N ASP A 274 29.56 7.28 31.69
CA ASP A 274 28.62 8.20 32.33
C ASP A 274 28.28 9.33 31.34
N PRO A 275 26.98 9.53 30.99
CA PRO A 275 26.56 10.59 30.07
C PRO A 275 26.94 12.01 30.53
N LYS A 276 27.34 12.20 31.80
CA LYS A 276 27.86 13.48 32.30
C LYS A 276 29.27 13.83 31.80
N ASN A 277 30.03 12.85 31.30
CA ASN A 277 31.39 13.03 30.80
C ASN A 277 31.46 13.27 29.28
N PHE A 278 30.34 13.12 28.56
CA PHE A 278 30.25 13.53 27.16
C PHE A 278 30.03 15.04 27.10
N GLN A 279 31.12 15.80 26.94
CA GLN A 279 31.01 17.23 26.63
C GLN A 279 30.27 17.40 25.29
N SER A 280 29.19 18.17 25.30
CA SER A 280 28.56 18.65 24.08
C SER A 280 29.60 19.34 23.20
N PRO A 281 29.60 19.11 21.87
CA PRO A 281 30.50 19.83 20.98
C PRO A 281 30.24 21.34 21.13
N PRO A 282 31.30 22.18 21.17
CA PRO A 282 31.12 23.63 21.17
C PRO A 282 30.41 24.02 19.88
N GLY A 283 29.40 24.87 20.01
CA GLY A 283 28.52 25.26 18.90
C GLY A 283 29.29 25.93 17.76
N GLU A 284 28.96 25.50 16.55
CA GLU A 284 29.00 26.26 15.30
C GLU A 284 27.65 26.06 14.58
#